data_AF-A0A385AHC6-F1
#
_entry.id   AF-A0A385AHC6-F1
#
_cell.length_a   1.000
_cell.length_b   1.000
_cell.length_c   1.000
_cell.angle_alpha   90.00
_cell.angle_beta   90.00
_cell.angle_gamma   90.00
#
_symmetry.space_group_name_H-M   'P 1'
#
loop_
_entity.id
_entity.type
_entity.pdbx_description
1 polymer ?
#
loop_
_entity_poly.entity_id
_entity_poly.type
_entity_poly.pdbx_seq_one_letter_code
_entity_poly.pdbx_strand_id
1 'polypeptide(L)'
;MTKDQTMMVLMVLKKKLQGIRFFRVVEELFSLYIIFKFLTATGQVQLLGVAFSEGRAISLMLLLLVIDFSLSRIRLNYKRMGQQLIVTLKDLTEQEALFIQQFQRF
;
A
#
# COMPACT_ATOMS: atom_id res chain seq x y z
N MET A 1 8.51 17.08 -21.11
CA MET A 1 9.15 15.93 -20.43
C MET A 1 9.60 14.98 -21.51
N THR A 2 10.85 14.52 -21.50
CA THR A 2 11.35 13.58 -22.52
C THR A 2 10.85 12.16 -22.24
N LYS A 3 10.87 11.28 -23.27
CA LYS A 3 10.50 9.87 -23.14
C LYS A 3 11.26 9.17 -22.00
N ASP A 4 12.57 9.39 -21.93
CA ASP A 4 13.44 8.82 -20.89
C ASP A 4 13.09 9.31 -19.49
N GLN A 5 12.77 10.60 -19.34
CA GLN A 5 12.31 11.17 -18.07
C GLN A 5 10.98 10.54 -17.64
N THR A 6 10.03 10.40 -18.57
CA THR A 6 8.74 9.76 -18.29
C THR A 6 8.91 8.31 -17.86
N MET A 7 9.79 7.56 -18.53
CA MET A 7 10.11 6.18 -18.17
C MET A 7 10.78 6.07 -16.80
N MET A 8 11.72 6.98 -16.49
CA MET A 8 12.36 7.06 -15.17
C MET A 8 11.33 7.29 -14.06
N VAL A 9 10.39 8.22 -14.26
CA VAL A 9 9.32 8.48 -13.28
C VAL A 9 8.40 7.27 -13.13
N LEU A 10 8.05 6.58 -14.22
CA LEU A 10 7.26 5.34 -14.14
C LEU A 10 7.99 4.24 -13.38
N MET A 11 9.31 4.09 -13.54
CA MET A 11 10.11 3.16 -12.74
C MET A 11 10.07 3.50 -11.25
N VAL A 12 10.18 4.78 -10.90
CA VAL A 12 10.05 5.25 -9.51
C VAL A 12 8.65 4.96 -8.96
N LEU A 13 7.60 5.25 -9.73
CA LEU A 13 6.21 4.96 -9.34
C LEU A 13 5.98 3.45 -9.14
N LYS A 14 6.55 2.60 -10.00
CA LYS A 14 6.47 1.13 -9.85
C LYS A 14 7.07 0.69 -8.51
N LYS A 15 8.28 1.18 -8.17
CA LYS A 15 8.93 0.88 -6.89
C LYS A 15 8.09 1.36 -5.70
N LYS A 16 7.51 2.56 -5.79
CA LYS A 16 6.61 3.07 -4.75
C LYS A 16 5.36 2.22 -4.57
N LEU A 17 4.73 1.78 -5.67
CA LEU A 17 3.58 0.86 -5.62
C LEU A 17 3.93 -0.50 -5.01
N GLN A 18 5.11 -1.04 -5.32
CA GLN A 18 5.63 -2.26 -4.67
C GLN A 18 5.83 -2.06 -3.17
N GLY A 19 6.39 -0.91 -2.77
CA GLY A 19 6.53 -0.54 -1.36
C GLY A 19 5.18 -0.47 -0.65
N ILE A 20 4.19 0.17 -1.25
CA ILE A 20 2.82 0.23 -0.67
C ILE A 20 2.22 -1.17 -0.53
N ARG A 21 2.40 -2.05 -1.52
CA ARG A 21 1.95 -3.44 -1.43
C ARG A 21 2.57 -4.13 -0.22
N PHE A 22 3.88 -3.98 -0.01
CA PHE A 22 4.56 -4.52 1.15
C PHE A 22 4.01 -3.96 2.47
N PHE A 23 3.88 -2.63 2.59
CA PHE A 23 3.29 -2.01 3.78
C PHE A 23 1.87 -2.48 4.07
N ARG A 24 1.06 -2.69 3.03
CA ARG A 24 -0.29 -3.22 3.16
C ARG A 24 -0.30 -4.64 3.72
N VAL A 25 0.57 -5.53 3.23
CA VAL A 25 0.67 -6.89 3.79
C VAL A 25 1.06 -6.84 5.27
N VAL A 26 2.02 -5.99 5.64
CA VAL A 26 2.43 -5.84 7.04
C VAL A 26 1.28 -5.33 7.91
N GLU A 27 0.56 -4.31 7.44
CA GLU A 27 -0.61 -3.76 8.14
C GLU A 27 -1.72 -4.82 8.28
N GLU A 28 -2.07 -5.55 7.22
CA GLU A 28 -3.08 -6.60 7.24
C GLU A 28 -2.73 -7.71 8.25
N LEU A 29 -1.46 -8.14 8.30
CA LEU A 29 -0.99 -9.12 9.28
C LEU A 29 -1.09 -8.60 10.71
N PHE A 30 -0.76 -7.31 10.93
CA PHE A 30 -0.83 -6.69 12.25
C PHE A 30 -2.28 -6.51 12.71
N SER A 31 -3.17 -6.09 11.81
CA SER A 31 -4.60 -5.98 12.04
C SER A 31 -5.22 -7.34 12.38
N LEU A 32 -4.88 -8.41 11.66
CA LEU A 32 -5.30 -9.77 11.98
C LEU A 32 -4.81 -10.22 13.37
N TYR A 33 -3.56 -9.94 13.71
CA TYR A 33 -3.00 -10.24 15.03
C TYR A 33 -3.80 -9.55 16.15
N ILE A 34 -4.12 -8.27 15.99
CA ILE A 34 -4.88 -7.51 17.00
C ILE A 34 -6.31 -8.05 17.12
N ILE A 35 -6.98 -8.34 16.00
CA ILE A 35 -8.32 -8.94 16.00
C ILE A 35 -8.31 -10.27 16.75
N PHE A 36 -7.33 -11.14 16.49
CA PHE A 36 -7.23 -12.42 17.17
C PHE A 36 -7.00 -12.27 18.68
N LYS A 37 -6.11 -11.34 19.07
CA LYS A 37 -5.85 -11.03 20.49
C LYS A 37 -7.06 -10.44 21.19
N PHE A 38 -7.84 -9.63 20.48
CA PHE A 38 -9.07 -9.06 21.02
C PHE A 38 -10.13 -10.14 21.25
N LEU A 39 -10.38 -11.00 20.26
CA LEU A 39 -11.39 -12.07 20.34
C LEU A 39 -11.08 -13.14 21.39
N THR A 40 -9.80 -13.36 21.70
CA THR A 40 -9.35 -14.36 22.69
C THR A 40 -9.13 -13.79 24.08
N ALA A 41 -9.31 -12.48 24.27
CA ALA A 41 -9.12 -11.84 25.57
C ALA A 41 -10.30 -12.14 26.51
N THR A 42 -9.99 -12.59 27.73
CA THR A 42 -10.97 -12.79 28.82
C THR A 42 -10.98 -11.66 29.85
N GLY A 43 -10.29 -10.55 29.55
CA GLY A 43 -10.19 -9.37 30.41
C GLY A 43 -9.42 -8.26 29.72
N GLN A 44 -8.09 -8.23 29.90
CA GLN A 44 -7.22 -7.28 29.19
C GLN A 44 -6.71 -7.86 27.88
N VAL A 45 -6.60 -7.00 26.86
CA VAL A 45 -6.06 -7.39 25.55
C VAL A 45 -4.55 -7.27 25.62
N GLN A 46 -3.82 -8.38 25.52
CA GLN A 46 -2.36 -8.35 25.45
C GLN A 46 -1.89 -8.22 24.00
N LEU A 47 -1.25 -7.09 23.69
CA LEU A 47 -0.66 -6.80 22.39
C LEU A 47 0.85 -6.63 22.56
N LEU A 48 1.64 -7.42 21.85
CA LEU A 48 3.12 -7.37 21.89
C LEU A 48 3.71 -7.41 23.32
N GLY A 49 3.06 -8.15 24.24
CA GLY A 49 3.49 -8.25 25.65
C GLY A 49 3.04 -7.09 26.54
N VAL A 50 2.31 -6.11 26.01
CA VAL A 50 1.75 -4.98 26.76
C VAL A 50 0.25 -5.18 26.94
N ALA A 51 -0.25 -4.93 28.15
CA ALA A 51 -1.67 -5.00 28.45
C ALA A 51 -2.39 -3.72 28.00
N PHE A 52 -3.45 -3.89 27.21
CA PHE A 52 -4.34 -2.82 26.77
C PHE A 52 -5.72 -3.00 27.41
N SER A 53 -6.34 -1.88 27.79
CA SER A 53 -7.78 -1.84 28.02
C SER A 53 -8.53 -1.94 26.70
N GLU A 54 -9.76 -2.41 26.75
CA GLU A 54 -10.62 -2.58 25.57
C GLU A 54 -10.74 -1.29 24.74
N GLY A 55 -11.03 -0.15 25.38
CA GLY A 55 -11.14 1.14 24.69
C GLY A 55 -9.85 1.59 23.99
N ARG A 56 -8.67 1.27 24.55
CA ARG A 56 -7.38 1.55 23.90
C ARG A 56 -7.13 0.59 22.73
N ALA A 57 -7.52 -0.67 22.84
CA ALA A 57 -7.42 -1.65 21.76
C ALA A 57 -8.33 -1.26 20.57
N ILE A 58 -9.57 -0.81 20.84
CA ILE A 58 -10.48 -0.28 19.82
C ILE A 58 -9.88 0.97 19.15
N SER A 59 -9.32 1.89 19.93
CA SER A 59 -8.66 3.08 19.38
C SER A 59 -7.49 2.72 18.45
N LEU A 60 -6.72 1.69 18.79
CA LEU A 60 -5.65 1.17 17.94
C LEU A 60 -6.19 0.58 16.63
N MET A 61 -7.28 -0.21 16.69
CA MET A 61 -7.94 -0.73 15.48
C MET A 61 -8.42 0.40 14.55
N LEU A 62 -8.99 1.47 15.11
CA LEU A 62 -9.41 2.64 14.34
C LEU A 62 -8.21 3.33 13.65
N LEU A 63 -7.08 3.47 14.34
CA LEU A 63 -5.86 4.03 13.75
C LEU A 63 -5.34 3.17 12.60
N LEU A 64 -5.39 1.85 12.72
CA LEU A 64 -4.99 0.93 11.64
C LEU A 64 -5.89 1.08 10.42
N LEU A 65 -7.21 1.22 10.63
CA LEU A 65 -8.17 1.46 9.55
C LEU A 65 -7.87 2.79 8.82
N VAL A 66 -7.50 3.84 9.55
CA VAL A 66 -7.06 5.12 8.95
C VAL A 66 -5.77 4.94 8.15
N ILE A 67 -4.84 4.12 8.63
CA ILE A 67 -3.60 3.79 7.90
C ILE A 67 -3.90 3.03 6.61
N ASP A 68 -4.72 1.97 6.63
CA ASP A 68 -5.10 1.23 5.41
C ASP A 68 -5.83 2.13 4.41
N PHE A 69 -6.74 2.98 4.88
CA PHE A 69 -7.41 3.96 4.01
C PHE A 69 -6.40 4.89 3.35
N SER A 70 -5.43 5.39 4.11
CA SER A 70 -4.37 6.26 3.61
C SER A 70 -3.49 5.56 2.58
N LEU A 71 -3.04 4.33 2.86
CA LEU A 71 -2.26 3.51 1.92
C LEU A 71 -3.04 3.25 0.63
N SER A 72 -4.34 2.96 0.75
CA SER A 72 -5.24 2.77 -0.38
C SER A 72 -5.37 4.02 -1.25
N ARG A 73 -5.47 5.21 -0.64
CA ARG A 73 -5.48 6.49 -1.35
C ARG A 73 -4.15 6.78 -2.06
N ILE A 74 -3.03 6.58 -1.39
CA ILE A 74 -1.69 6.78 -1.98
C ILE A 74 -1.51 5.85 -3.19
N ARG A 75 -1.90 4.57 -3.07
CA ARG A 75 -1.86 3.60 -4.17
C ARG A 75 -2.65 4.10 -5.38
N LEU A 76 -3.89 4.54 -5.16
CA LEU A 76 -4.74 5.06 -6.23
C LEU A 76 -4.13 6.28 -6.92
N ASN A 77 -3.54 7.20 -6.15
CA ASN A 77 -2.86 8.38 -6.69
C ASN A 77 -1.66 7.99 -7.56
N TYR A 78 -0.79 7.09 -7.11
CA TYR A 78 0.35 6.63 -7.90
C TYR A 78 -0.07 5.89 -9.17
N LYS A 79 -1.14 5.07 -9.12
CA LYS A 79 -1.70 4.45 -10.33
C LYS A 79 -2.19 5.49 -11.34
N ARG A 80 -2.98 6.47 -10.89
CA ARG A 80 -3.51 7.53 -11.77
C ARG A 80 -2.38 8.35 -12.40
N MET A 81 -1.39 8.76 -11.61
CA MET A 81 -0.22 9.47 -12.12
C MET A 81 0.52 8.63 -13.18
N GLY A 82 0.73 7.34 -12.91
CA GLY A 82 1.38 6.46 -13.87
C GLY A 82 0.57 6.28 -15.16
N GLN A 83 -0.74 6.12 -15.06
CA GLN A 83 -1.63 6.05 -16.24
C GLN A 83 -1.57 7.33 -17.08
N GLN A 84 -1.59 8.51 -16.45
CA GLN A 84 -1.46 9.79 -17.15
C GLN A 84 -0.12 9.89 -17.88
N LEU A 85 0.98 9.46 -17.26
CA LEU A 85 2.30 9.44 -17.88
C LEU A 85 2.39 8.45 -19.04
N ILE A 86 1.80 7.26 -18.92
CA ILE A 86 1.79 6.24 -19.98
C ILE A 86 1.11 6.77 -21.25
N VAL A 87 0.02 7.53 -21.13
CA VAL A 87 -0.70 8.11 -22.28
C VAL A 87 0.18 9.08 -23.09
N THR A 88 1.21 9.67 -22.46
CA THR A 88 2.14 10.59 -23.15
C THR A 88 3.26 9.89 -23.92
N LEU A 89 3.46 8.58 -23.72
CA LEU A 89 4.51 7.82 -24.38
C LEU A 89 4.08 7.40 -25.79
N LYS A 90 4.95 7.63 -26.77
CA LYS A 90 4.83 7.16 -28.16
C LYS A 90 6.08 6.36 -28.53
N ASP A 91 5.96 5.53 -29.58
CA ASP A 91 7.07 4.77 -30.16
C ASP A 91 7.82 3.91 -29.13
N LEU A 92 7.06 3.09 -28.41
CA LEU A 92 7.57 2.21 -27.36
C LEU A 92 8.37 1.05 -27.96
N THR A 93 9.51 0.74 -27.35
CA THR A 93 10.21 -0.53 -27.61
C THR A 93 9.43 -1.68 -26.95
N GLU A 94 9.68 -2.91 -27.39
CA GLU A 94 9.06 -4.10 -26.79
C GLU A 94 9.30 -4.19 -25.28
N GLN A 95 10.52 -3.84 -24.83
CA GLN A 95 10.88 -3.84 -23.41
C GLN A 95 10.06 -2.81 -22.61
N GLU A 96 9.87 -1.61 -23.17
CA GLU A 96 9.07 -0.56 -22.53
C GLU A 96 7.59 -0.91 -22.49
N ALA A 97 7.06 -1.53 -23.55
CA ALA A 97 5.68 -2.03 -23.58
C ALA A 97 5.45 -3.12 -22.53
N LEU A 98 6.37 -4.07 -22.37
CA LEU A 98 6.32 -5.08 -21.31
C LEU A 98 6.37 -4.45 -19.92
N PHE A 99 7.23 -3.44 -19.72
CA PHE A 99 7.29 -2.72 -18.46
C PHE A 99 5.95 -2.04 -18.12
N ILE A 100 5.33 -1.37 -19.10
CA ILE A 100 4.03 -0.70 -18.93
C ILE A 100 2.94 -1.73 -18.59
N GLN A 101 2.92 -2.87 -19.27
CA GLN A 101 1.97 -3.94 -18.97
C GLN A 101 2.14 -4.46 -17.54
N GLN A 102 3.38 -4.62 -17.07
CA GLN A 102 3.64 -4.99 -15.68
C GLN A 102 3.20 -3.89 -14.70
N PHE A 103 3.42 -2.62 -15.04
CA PHE A 103 2.98 -1.49 -14.22
C PHE A 103 1.46 -1.45 -14.05
N GLN A 104 0.71 -1.68 -15.14
CA GLN A 104 -0.76 -1.67 -15.12
C GLN A 104 -1.38 -2.80 -14.28
N ARG A 105 -0.64 -3.89 -14.02
CA ARG A 105 -1.07 -4.99 -13.14
C ARG A 105 -0.98 -4.66 -11.65
N PHE A 106 -0.24 -3.61 -11.25
CA PHE A 106 -0.19 -3.16 -9.85
C PHE A 106 -1.45 -2.43 -9.48
#